data_AF-A0A961DKF9-F1
#
_entry.id   AF-A0A961DKF9-F1
#
_cell.length_a   1.000
_cell.length_b   1.000
_cell.length_c   1.000
_cell.angle_alpha   90.00
_cell.angle_beta   90.00
_cell.angle_gamma   90.00
#
_symmetry.space_group_name_H-M   'P 1'
#
loop_
_entity.id
_entity.type
_entity.pdbx_description
1 polymer ?
#
loop_
_entity_poly.entity_id
_entity_poly.type
_entity_poly.pdbx_seq_one_letter_code
_entity_poly.pdbx_strand_id
1 'polypeptide(L)'
;ALQVAVLVFANWANPRQPEGVFAAVFAAKWLLTAVAGLAFAGMAWRWIGLPGKRLLLSITAVAITAIAVPGHPELAMLVAVVGLAISTSGQEGEAGEWFDQTWSYAKLIFPLLIGGVLAAGFLLGRPGHEALIPSDWIAAAVGGNSLQATFLASLSGSLMYFATLTEVPILQGLLGSGMGKGPALALLLAGPALSLPSMLVLSSILGWKKTLTFALLVVLLAAATGWVFGLVAIP
;
A
#
# COMPACT_ATOMS: atom_id res chain seq x y z
N ALA A 1 10.39 12.48 -3.11
CA ALA A 1 10.98 12.16 -1.79
C ALA A 1 10.20 12.76 -0.61
N LEU A 2 9.89 14.06 -0.60
CA LEU A 2 9.24 14.70 0.56
C LEU A 2 7.84 14.16 0.88
N GLN A 3 6.99 13.89 -0.13
CA GLN A 3 5.71 13.22 0.08
C GLN A 3 5.86 11.82 0.71
N VAL A 4 6.89 11.08 0.29
CA VAL A 4 7.19 9.76 0.89
C VAL A 4 7.59 9.92 2.35
N ALA A 5 8.41 10.92 2.69
CA ALA A 5 8.79 11.20 4.07
C ALA A 5 7.56 11.55 4.95
N VAL A 6 6.63 12.37 4.43
CA VAL A 6 5.35 12.66 5.11
C VAL A 6 4.61 11.35 5.42
N LEU A 7 4.42 10.48 4.42
CA LEU A 7 3.71 9.21 4.58
C LEU A 7 4.42 8.23 5.52
N VAL A 8 5.75 8.14 5.45
CA VAL A 8 6.56 7.25 6.30
C VAL A 8 6.47 7.66 7.77
N PHE A 9 6.69 8.94 8.08
CA PHE A 9 6.66 9.40 9.47
C PHE A 9 5.24 9.48 10.03
N ALA A 10 4.24 9.89 9.24
CA ALA A 10 2.86 9.93 9.70
C ALA A 10 2.35 8.53 10.10
N ASN A 11 2.75 7.50 9.34
CA ASN A 11 2.35 6.11 9.57
C ASN A 11 3.36 5.30 10.41
N TRP A 12 4.36 5.95 11.02
CA TRP A 12 5.34 5.24 11.84
C TRP A 12 4.65 4.54 13.02
N ALA A 13 4.81 3.22 13.09
CA ALA A 13 4.12 2.35 14.03
C ALA A 13 4.66 2.48 15.46
N ASN A 14 3.79 2.23 16.45
CA ASN A 14 4.19 2.22 17.85
C ASN A 14 5.21 1.09 18.09
N PRO A 15 6.42 1.37 18.57
CA PRO A 15 7.44 0.35 18.77
C PRO A 15 7.03 -0.64 19.88
N ARG A 16 7.45 -1.91 19.74
CA ARG A 16 7.24 -2.93 20.78
C ARG A 16 8.15 -2.73 22.00
N GLN A 17 9.30 -2.08 21.81
CA GLN A 17 10.24 -1.74 22.87
C GLN A 17 10.23 -0.21 23.05
N PRO A 18 10.18 0.29 24.30
CA PRO A 18 10.08 1.73 24.56
C PRO A 18 11.39 2.49 24.29
N GLU A 19 12.50 1.80 24.02
CA GLU A 19 13.82 2.38 23.82
C GLU A 19 14.39 2.07 22.42
N GLY A 20 15.36 2.87 21.99
CA GLY A 20 16.08 2.70 20.73
C GLY A 20 15.59 3.58 19.58
N VAL A 21 16.18 3.39 18.39
CA VAL A 21 15.99 4.26 17.22
C VAL A 21 14.51 4.31 16.80
N PHE A 22 13.80 3.18 16.79
CA PHE A 22 12.39 3.13 16.41
C PHE A 22 11.49 3.93 17.36
N ALA A 23 11.79 3.92 18.66
CA ALA A 23 11.06 4.69 19.67
C ALA A 23 11.38 6.19 19.59
N ALA A 24 12.62 6.56 19.34
CA ALA A 24 13.01 7.95 19.10
C ALA A 24 12.29 8.53 17.86
N VAL A 25 12.24 7.78 16.75
CA VAL A 25 11.51 8.20 15.54
C VAL A 25 10.01 8.30 15.82
N PHE A 26 9.43 7.34 16.54
CA PHE A 26 8.01 7.38 16.90
C PHE A 26 7.66 8.60 17.76
N ALA A 27 8.50 8.93 18.75
CA ALA A 27 8.32 10.10 19.61
C ALA A 27 8.38 11.42 18.81
N ALA A 28 9.28 11.50 17.82
CA ALA A 28 9.45 12.68 16.98
C ALA A 28 8.56 12.70 15.72
N LYS A 29 7.73 11.67 15.49
CA LYS A 29 7.13 11.44 14.17
C LYS A 29 6.30 12.60 13.64
N TRP A 30 5.53 13.27 14.49
CA TRP A 30 4.69 14.40 14.08
C TRP A 30 5.51 15.63 13.72
N LEU A 31 6.62 15.86 14.42
CA LEU A 31 7.57 16.91 14.07
C LEU A 31 8.22 16.60 12.73
N LEU A 32 8.67 15.36 12.51
CA LEU A 32 9.27 14.92 11.25
C LEU A 32 8.27 15.04 10.08
N THR A 33 7.00 14.65 10.29
CA THR A 33 5.91 14.82 9.32
C THR A 33 5.67 16.31 9.00
N ALA A 34 5.63 17.17 10.02
CA ALA A 34 5.41 18.61 9.83
C ALA A 34 6.58 19.25 9.05
N VAL A 35 7.83 18.93 9.39
CA VAL A 35 9.02 19.41 8.68
C VAL A 35 9.01 18.93 7.23
N ALA A 36 8.72 17.66 6.99
CA ALA A 36 8.62 17.11 5.63
C ALA A 36 7.48 17.77 4.83
N GLY A 37 6.35 18.05 5.48
CA GLY A 37 5.20 18.73 4.88
C GLY A 37 5.49 20.18 4.52
N LEU A 38 6.16 20.94 5.39
CA LEU A 38 6.59 22.31 5.12
C LEU A 38 7.65 22.36 4.02
N ALA A 39 8.61 21.44 4.03
CA ALA A 39 9.58 21.31 2.95
C ALA A 39 8.88 20.99 1.61
N PHE A 40 7.89 20.09 1.62
CA PHE A 40 7.09 19.77 0.43
C PHE A 40 6.32 21.01 -0.06
N ALA A 41 5.73 21.78 0.86
CA ALA A 41 5.04 23.02 0.52
C ALA A 41 6.00 24.05 -0.12
N GLY A 42 7.19 24.25 0.45
CA GLY A 42 8.22 25.13 -0.12
C GLY A 42 8.67 24.68 -1.50
N MET A 43 8.83 23.37 -1.70
CA MET A 43 9.11 22.75 -3.00
C MET A 43 7.99 23.06 -4.02
N ALA A 44 6.73 22.87 -3.61
CA ALA A 44 5.58 23.08 -4.49
C ALA A 44 5.38 24.56 -4.85
N TRP A 45 5.72 25.48 -3.94
CA TRP A 45 5.75 26.91 -4.24
C TRP A 45 6.87 27.28 -5.22
N ARG A 46 8.10 26.78 -5.00
CA ARG A 46 9.29 27.25 -5.73
C ARG A 46 9.53 26.57 -7.07
N TRP A 47 9.18 25.29 -7.19
CA TRP A 47 9.42 24.48 -8.39
C TRP A 47 8.15 24.23 -9.20
N ILE A 48 7.05 23.83 -8.57
CA ILE A 48 5.78 23.55 -9.28
C ILE A 48 5.02 24.86 -9.62
N GLY A 49 5.37 25.98 -8.99
CA GLY A 49 4.79 27.29 -9.28
C GLY A 49 3.42 27.54 -8.63
N LEU A 50 3.09 26.80 -7.56
CA LEU A 50 1.82 27.02 -6.85
C LEU A 50 1.75 28.43 -6.23
N PRO A 51 0.60 29.11 -6.29
CA PRO A 51 0.46 30.44 -5.71
C PRO A 51 0.58 30.40 -4.19
N GLY A 52 1.56 31.13 -3.65
CA GLY A 52 1.88 31.15 -2.23
C GLY A 52 0.70 31.48 -1.31
N LYS A 53 -0.28 32.27 -1.77
CA LYS A 53 -1.51 32.56 -1.01
C LYS A 53 -2.37 31.31 -0.76
N ARG A 54 -2.59 30.47 -1.78
CA ARG A 54 -3.37 29.22 -1.64
C ARG A 54 -2.63 28.20 -0.77
N LEU A 55 -1.31 28.15 -0.93
CA LEU A 55 -0.46 27.29 -0.13
C LEU A 55 -0.45 27.72 1.35
N LEU A 56 -0.32 29.02 1.63
CA LEU A 56 -0.37 29.57 2.98
C LEU A 56 -1.71 29.29 3.67
N LEU A 57 -2.83 29.45 2.94
CA LEU A 57 -4.15 29.08 3.44
C LEU A 57 -4.22 27.59 3.81
N SER A 58 -3.72 26.71 2.94
CA SER A 58 -3.67 25.27 3.20
C SER A 58 -2.82 24.93 4.43
N ILE A 59 -1.61 25.49 4.54
CA ILE A 59 -0.73 25.28 5.69
C ILE A 59 -1.39 25.76 6.97
N THR A 60 -2.03 26.93 6.94
CA THR A 60 -2.69 27.51 8.11
C THR A 60 -3.87 26.65 8.55
N ALA A 61 -4.68 26.16 7.61
CA ALA A 61 -5.78 25.25 7.90
C ALA A 61 -5.27 23.95 8.55
N VAL A 62 -4.21 23.35 8.01
CA VAL A 62 -3.59 22.14 8.58
C VAL A 62 -3.07 22.40 10.00
N ALA A 63 -2.37 23.53 10.22
CA ALA A 63 -1.84 23.88 11.53
C ALA A 63 -2.94 24.11 12.55
N ILE A 64 -4.03 24.80 12.17
CA ILE A 64 -5.19 25.01 13.02
C ILE A 64 -5.82 23.66 13.39
N THR A 65 -6.07 22.78 12.41
CA THR A 65 -6.67 21.46 12.69
C THR A 65 -5.78 20.60 13.58
N ALA A 66 -4.46 20.61 13.36
CA ALA A 66 -3.50 19.84 14.17
C ALA A 66 -3.44 20.32 15.64
N ILE A 67 -3.57 21.64 15.87
CA ILE A 67 -3.56 22.22 17.23
C ILE A 67 -4.93 22.08 17.91
N ALA A 68 -6.02 22.25 17.16
CA ALA A 68 -7.38 22.18 17.69
C ALA A 68 -7.80 20.75 18.06
N VAL A 69 -7.30 19.74 17.32
CA VAL A 69 -7.69 18.34 17.51
C VAL A 69 -6.46 17.42 17.55
N PRO A 70 -5.58 17.53 18.56
CA PRO A 70 -4.31 16.79 18.62
C PRO A 70 -4.50 15.27 18.72
N GLY A 71 -5.67 14.79 19.17
CA GLY A 71 -6.01 13.37 19.24
C GLY A 71 -6.40 12.75 17.88
N HIS A 72 -6.66 13.57 16.85
CA HIS A 72 -7.13 13.13 15.53
C HIS A 72 -6.24 13.66 14.40
N PRO A 73 -4.97 13.25 14.32
CA PRO A 73 -4.03 13.71 13.30
C PRO A 73 -4.46 13.35 11.86
N GLU A 74 -5.32 12.35 11.69
CA GLU A 74 -5.96 12.00 10.42
C GLU A 74 -6.77 13.15 9.82
N LEU A 75 -7.37 14.01 10.65
CA LEU A 75 -8.11 15.19 10.19
C LEU A 75 -7.16 16.25 9.62
N ALA A 76 -6.01 16.47 10.27
CA ALA A 76 -5.00 17.38 9.76
C ALA A 76 -4.42 16.88 8.42
N MET A 77 -4.27 15.56 8.23
CA MET A 77 -3.90 14.99 6.93
C MET A 77 -4.99 15.11 5.88
N LEU A 78 -6.25 14.89 6.23
CA LEU A 78 -7.35 15.12 5.30
C LEU A 78 -7.37 16.57 4.83
N VAL A 79 -7.23 17.53 5.76
CA VAL A 79 -7.16 18.96 5.44
C VAL A 79 -5.95 19.28 4.56
N ALA A 80 -4.79 18.63 4.79
CA ALA A 80 -3.62 18.82 3.94
C ALA A 80 -3.84 18.33 2.51
N VAL A 81 -4.42 17.14 2.34
CA VAL A 81 -4.71 16.55 1.03
C VAL A 81 -5.76 17.39 0.28
N VAL A 82 -6.84 17.78 0.95
CA VAL A 82 -7.90 18.62 0.38
C VAL A 82 -7.36 20.02 0.04
N GLY A 83 -6.60 20.63 0.95
CA GLY A 83 -5.99 21.95 0.72
C GLY A 83 -5.01 21.94 -0.46
N LEU A 84 -4.23 20.87 -0.60
CA LEU A 84 -3.33 20.69 -1.74
C LEU A 84 -4.11 20.54 -3.04
N ALA A 85 -5.15 19.70 -3.06
CA ALA A 85 -6.01 19.51 -4.23
C ALA A 85 -6.69 20.82 -4.67
N ILE A 86 -7.21 21.60 -3.72
CA ILE A 86 -7.79 22.92 -4.01
C ILE A 86 -6.72 23.90 -4.53
N SER A 87 -5.53 23.88 -3.93
CA SER A 87 -4.42 24.77 -4.32
C SER A 87 -3.96 24.53 -5.75
N THR A 88 -3.93 23.27 -6.19
CA THR A 88 -3.53 22.85 -7.54
C THR A 88 -4.66 22.91 -8.57
N SER A 89 -5.92 22.82 -8.12
CA SER A 89 -7.07 22.87 -9.04
C SER A 89 -7.18 24.20 -9.79
N GLY A 90 -7.47 24.10 -11.09
CA GLY A 90 -7.67 25.26 -11.98
C GLY A 90 -6.43 26.13 -12.14
N GLN A 91 -5.23 25.61 -11.87
CA GLN A 91 -3.98 26.27 -12.20
C GLN A 91 -3.59 26.00 -13.65
N GLU A 92 -2.88 26.94 -14.27
CA GLU A 92 -2.20 26.70 -15.54
C GLU A 92 -0.79 26.11 -15.29
N GLY A 93 -0.26 25.39 -16.28
CA GLY A 93 1.08 24.79 -16.20
C GLY A 93 1.15 23.53 -15.33
N GLU A 94 2.34 23.26 -14.78
CA GLU A 94 2.69 22.00 -14.11
C GLU A 94 1.77 21.67 -12.91
N ALA A 95 1.36 22.68 -12.13
CA ALA A 95 0.44 22.51 -11.01
C ALA A 95 -0.94 21.98 -11.43
N GLY A 96 -1.46 22.50 -12.55
CA GLY A 96 -2.75 22.09 -13.11
C GLY A 96 -2.68 20.71 -13.72
N GLU A 97 -1.64 20.45 -14.52
CA GLU A 97 -1.39 19.12 -15.09
C GLU A 97 -1.26 18.04 -14.01
N TRP A 98 -0.55 18.35 -12.90
CA TRP A 98 -0.42 17.42 -11.79
C TRP A 98 -1.78 17.10 -11.14
N PHE A 99 -2.65 18.10 -10.98
CA PHE A 99 -4.01 17.90 -10.49
C PHE A 99 -4.84 17.08 -11.47
N ASP A 100 -4.83 17.41 -12.76
CA ASP A 100 -5.65 16.75 -13.78
C ASP A 100 -5.26 15.28 -13.96
N GLN A 101 -3.97 14.95 -13.93
CA GLN A 101 -3.49 13.57 -13.94
C GLN A 101 -3.93 12.82 -12.67
N THR A 102 -3.73 13.42 -11.50
CA THR A 102 -4.13 12.83 -10.22
C THR A 102 -5.64 12.58 -10.18
N TRP A 103 -6.44 13.55 -10.62
CA TRP A 103 -7.90 13.45 -10.65
C TRP A 103 -8.39 12.42 -11.69
N SER A 104 -7.73 12.35 -12.84
CA SER A 104 -8.04 11.36 -13.88
C SER A 104 -7.77 9.93 -13.41
N TYR A 105 -6.62 9.70 -12.76
CA TYR A 105 -6.33 8.41 -12.13
C TYR A 105 -7.27 8.10 -10.98
N ALA A 106 -7.63 9.07 -10.14
CA ALA A 106 -8.60 8.86 -9.08
C ALA A 106 -9.95 8.38 -9.66
N LYS A 107 -10.47 9.05 -10.71
CA LYS A 107 -11.71 8.65 -11.39
C LYS A 107 -11.64 7.26 -12.02
N LEU A 108 -10.47 6.82 -12.45
CA LEU A 108 -10.28 5.49 -13.03
C LEU A 108 -10.13 4.40 -11.95
N ILE A 109 -9.24 4.62 -10.99
CA ILE A 109 -8.85 3.63 -9.99
C ILE A 109 -9.93 3.47 -8.92
N PHE A 110 -10.55 4.56 -8.45
CA PHE A 110 -11.47 4.52 -7.32
C PHE A 110 -12.72 3.64 -7.56
N PRO A 111 -13.43 3.76 -8.70
CA PRO A 111 -14.57 2.88 -8.98
C PRO A 111 -14.17 1.41 -9.13
N LEU A 112 -13.04 1.15 -9.81
CA LEU A 112 -12.50 -0.20 -9.98
C LEU A 112 -12.10 -0.81 -8.62
N LEU A 113 -11.49 -0.02 -7.73
CA LEU A 113 -11.09 -0.44 -6.40
C LEU A 113 -12.32 -0.79 -5.55
N ILE A 114 -13.36 0.06 -5.54
CA ILE A 114 -14.60 -0.24 -4.81
C ILE A 114 -15.25 -1.51 -5.36
N GLY A 115 -15.38 -1.62 -6.69
CA GLY A 115 -15.93 -2.80 -7.33
C GLY A 115 -15.15 -4.08 -6.99
N GLY A 116 -13.82 -4.01 -7.05
CA GLY A 116 -12.93 -5.11 -6.70
C GLY A 116 -13.01 -5.51 -5.23
N VAL A 117 -13.03 -4.56 -4.30
CA VAL A 117 -13.15 -4.82 -2.86
C VAL A 117 -14.51 -5.43 -2.51
N LEU A 118 -15.60 -4.92 -3.09
CA LEU A 118 -16.93 -5.48 -2.90
C LEU A 118 -17.05 -6.89 -3.49
N ALA A 119 -16.53 -7.11 -4.70
CA ALA A 119 -16.50 -8.43 -5.31
C ALA A 119 -15.67 -9.41 -4.48
N ALA A 120 -14.49 -9.00 -3.99
CA ALA A 120 -13.66 -9.82 -3.12
C ALA A 120 -14.37 -10.17 -1.82
N GLY A 121 -15.04 -9.22 -1.17
CA GLY A 121 -15.84 -9.49 0.03
C GLY A 121 -17.03 -10.41 -0.23
N PHE A 122 -17.70 -10.27 -1.39
CA PHE A 122 -18.81 -11.13 -1.80
C PHE A 122 -18.35 -12.56 -2.15
N LEU A 123 -17.12 -12.72 -2.65
CA LEU A 123 -16.57 -14.02 -3.01
C LEU A 123 -15.91 -14.72 -1.82
N LEU A 124 -15.03 -14.02 -1.09
CA LEU A 124 -14.16 -14.58 -0.05
C LEU A 124 -14.72 -14.43 1.37
N GLY A 125 -15.72 -13.56 1.56
CA GLY A 125 -16.31 -13.28 2.86
C GLY A 125 -15.41 -12.42 3.74
N ARG A 126 -15.61 -12.57 5.05
CA ARG A 126 -14.82 -11.89 6.08
C ARG A 126 -14.45 -12.90 7.15
N PRO A 127 -13.44 -12.63 7.99
CA PRO A 127 -13.09 -13.52 9.09
C PRO A 127 -14.33 -13.96 9.90
N GLY A 128 -14.57 -15.28 9.96
CA GLY A 128 -15.69 -15.90 10.66
C GLY A 128 -17.06 -15.86 9.96
N HIS A 129 -17.16 -15.37 8.72
CA HIS A 129 -18.38 -15.43 7.90
C HIS A 129 -18.04 -15.83 6.47
N GLU A 130 -18.48 -17.03 6.09
CA GLU A 130 -18.33 -17.53 4.73
C GLU A 130 -19.15 -16.71 3.73
N ALA A 131 -18.69 -16.72 2.47
CA ALA A 131 -19.41 -16.15 1.34
C ALA A 131 -19.54 -17.19 0.22
N LEU A 132 -19.46 -16.78 -1.05
CA LEU A 132 -19.69 -17.71 -2.16
C LEU A 132 -18.61 -18.78 -2.34
N ILE A 133 -17.33 -18.44 -2.11
CA ILE A 133 -16.23 -19.39 -2.22
C ILE A 133 -16.12 -20.14 -0.89
N PRO A 134 -16.35 -21.48 -0.87
CA PRO A 134 -16.25 -22.26 0.35
C PRO A 134 -14.84 -22.17 0.95
N SER A 135 -14.77 -22.01 2.27
CA SER A 135 -13.49 -21.93 2.98
C SER A 135 -12.65 -23.20 2.78
N ASP A 136 -13.30 -24.37 2.65
CA ASP A 136 -12.66 -25.65 2.36
C ASP A 136 -11.78 -25.63 1.10
N TRP A 137 -12.17 -24.88 0.05
CA TRP A 137 -11.37 -24.79 -1.18
C TRP A 137 -10.09 -23.99 -0.95
N ILE A 138 -10.19 -22.91 -0.15
CA ILE A 138 -9.05 -22.07 0.20
C ILE A 138 -8.11 -22.84 1.13
N ALA A 139 -8.65 -23.51 2.15
CA ALA A 139 -7.89 -24.37 3.05
C ALA A 139 -7.23 -25.55 2.32
N ALA A 140 -7.90 -26.16 1.34
CA ALA A 140 -7.31 -27.22 0.53
C ALA A 140 -6.16 -26.74 -0.36
N ALA A 141 -6.26 -25.52 -0.92
CA ALA A 141 -5.25 -24.98 -1.84
C ALA A 141 -4.05 -24.35 -1.13
N VAL A 142 -4.31 -23.51 -0.12
CA VAL A 142 -3.31 -22.66 0.54
C VAL A 142 -3.38 -22.73 2.08
N GLY A 143 -4.07 -23.74 2.62
CA GLY A 143 -4.08 -24.01 4.05
C GLY A 143 -2.82 -24.72 4.55
N GLY A 144 -2.61 -24.63 5.87
CA GLY A 144 -1.39 -25.14 6.51
C GLY A 144 -0.10 -24.44 6.02
N ASN A 145 1.07 -25.00 6.33
CA ASN A 145 2.37 -24.43 5.95
C ASN A 145 3.19 -25.39 5.08
N SER A 146 2.53 -26.18 4.23
CA SER A 146 3.23 -27.08 3.32
C SER A 146 3.99 -26.28 2.25
N LEU A 147 5.06 -26.87 1.70
CA LEU A 147 5.79 -26.25 0.59
C LEU A 147 4.86 -26.03 -0.62
N GLN A 148 3.93 -26.97 -0.87
CA GLN A 148 2.95 -26.89 -1.96
C GLN A 148 1.99 -25.71 -1.77
N ALA A 149 1.38 -25.57 -0.60
CA ALA A 149 0.49 -24.45 -0.28
C ALA A 149 1.22 -23.10 -0.44
N THR A 150 2.47 -23.06 -0.01
CA THR A 150 3.30 -21.85 -0.08
C THR A 150 3.70 -21.51 -1.51
N PHE A 151 4.03 -22.52 -2.32
CA PHE A 151 4.32 -22.36 -3.74
C PHE A 151 3.09 -21.87 -4.53
N LEU A 152 1.92 -22.46 -4.28
CA LEU A 152 0.67 -22.03 -4.92
C LEU A 152 0.34 -20.57 -4.56
N ALA A 153 0.47 -20.19 -3.28
CA ALA A 153 0.25 -18.82 -2.85
C ALA A 153 1.23 -17.83 -3.49
N SER A 154 2.52 -18.20 -3.58
CA SER A 154 3.52 -17.37 -4.27
C SER A 154 3.25 -17.24 -5.77
N LEU A 155 2.87 -18.33 -6.44
CA LEU A 155 2.55 -18.33 -7.85
C LEU A 155 1.34 -17.44 -8.12
N SER A 156 0.25 -17.61 -7.36
CA SER A 156 -0.92 -16.74 -7.43
C SER A 156 -0.55 -15.28 -7.20
N GLY A 157 0.19 -14.98 -6.12
CA GLY A 157 0.66 -13.63 -5.82
C GLY A 157 1.45 -13.01 -6.97
N SER A 158 2.36 -13.78 -7.58
CA SER A 158 3.21 -13.31 -8.69
C SER A 158 2.46 -12.96 -9.99
N LEU A 159 1.25 -13.52 -10.15
CA LEU A 159 0.40 -13.23 -11.31
C LEU A 159 -0.53 -12.05 -11.03
N MET A 160 -0.88 -11.82 -9.77
CA MET A 160 -1.82 -10.80 -9.33
C MET A 160 -1.15 -9.42 -9.30
N TYR A 161 -1.92 -8.40 -9.69
CA TYR A 161 -1.52 -7.00 -9.51
C TYR A 161 -2.36 -6.39 -8.39
N PHE A 162 -1.84 -6.40 -7.16
CA PHE A 162 -2.52 -5.80 -6.02
C PHE A 162 -2.03 -4.38 -5.78
N ALA A 163 -2.97 -3.48 -5.49
CA ALA A 163 -2.62 -2.29 -4.75
C ALA A 163 -2.30 -2.71 -3.31
N THR A 164 -1.24 -2.15 -2.72
CA THR A 164 -0.84 -2.44 -1.33
C THR A 164 -1.97 -2.24 -0.33
N LEU A 165 -2.88 -1.29 -0.59
CA LEU A 165 -4.08 -1.02 0.22
C LEU A 165 -5.11 -2.16 0.19
N THR A 166 -5.24 -2.87 -0.94
CA THR A 166 -6.20 -3.97 -1.09
C THR A 166 -5.65 -5.32 -0.65
N GLU A 167 -4.34 -5.43 -0.55
CA GLU A 167 -3.65 -6.67 -0.20
C GLU A 167 -3.95 -7.10 1.26
N VAL A 168 -4.02 -6.15 2.19
CA VAL A 168 -4.29 -6.45 3.61
C VAL A 168 -5.70 -7.03 3.83
N PRO A 169 -6.81 -6.43 3.35
CA PRO A 169 -8.13 -7.02 3.50
C PRO A 169 -8.28 -8.38 2.81
N ILE A 170 -7.70 -8.54 1.61
CA ILE A 170 -7.73 -9.82 0.88
C ILE A 170 -7.02 -10.91 1.69
N LEU A 171 -5.82 -10.61 2.20
CA LEU A 171 -5.06 -11.55 3.02
C LEU A 171 -5.81 -11.90 4.31
N GLN A 172 -6.44 -10.93 4.96
CA GLN A 172 -7.27 -11.17 6.14
C GLN A 172 -8.47 -12.08 5.82
N GLY A 173 -9.11 -11.90 4.65
CA GLY A 173 -10.14 -12.80 4.15
C GLY A 173 -9.62 -14.22 3.98
N LEU A 174 -8.52 -14.40 3.23
CA LEU A 174 -7.90 -15.70 2.99
C LEU A 174 -7.47 -16.41 4.28
N LEU A 175 -6.84 -15.68 5.22
CA LEU A 175 -6.49 -16.18 6.55
C LEU A 175 -7.73 -16.59 7.34
N GLY A 176 -8.79 -15.78 7.28
CA GLY A 176 -10.09 -16.10 7.87
C GLY A 176 -10.75 -17.34 7.27
N SER A 177 -10.43 -17.66 6.02
CA SER A 177 -10.90 -18.84 5.28
C SER A 177 -9.92 -20.03 5.34
N GLY A 178 -8.93 -20.01 6.23
CA GLY A 178 -8.06 -21.16 6.51
C GLY A 178 -6.67 -21.15 5.83
N MET A 179 -6.27 -20.05 5.18
CA MET A 179 -4.91 -19.90 4.64
C MET A 179 -3.86 -19.95 5.76
N GLY A 180 -2.73 -20.62 5.52
CA GLY A 180 -1.63 -20.65 6.47
C GLY A 180 -0.79 -19.38 6.48
N LYS A 181 -0.04 -19.16 7.57
CA LYS A 181 0.84 -17.99 7.74
C LYS A 181 2.04 -18.00 6.78
N GLY A 182 2.58 -19.18 6.47
CA GLY A 182 3.66 -19.35 5.50
C GLY A 182 3.22 -18.98 4.08
N PRO A 183 2.12 -19.59 3.56
CA PRO A 183 1.49 -19.18 2.31
C PRO A 183 1.15 -17.69 2.26
N ALA A 184 0.64 -17.12 3.36
CA ALA A 184 0.33 -15.70 3.44
C ALA A 184 1.56 -14.81 3.23
N LEU A 185 2.69 -15.13 3.88
CA LEU A 185 3.95 -14.41 3.66
C LEU A 185 4.44 -14.57 2.22
N ALA A 186 4.37 -15.77 1.64
CA ALA A 186 4.81 -16.00 0.27
C ALA A 186 4.02 -15.19 -0.75
N LEU A 187 2.70 -15.06 -0.55
CA LEU A 187 1.84 -14.21 -1.37
C LEU A 187 2.28 -12.73 -1.27
N LEU A 188 2.50 -12.23 -0.05
CA LEU A 188 2.94 -10.85 0.20
C LEU A 188 4.32 -10.52 -0.37
N LEU A 189 5.22 -11.50 -0.45
CA LEU A 189 6.55 -11.32 -1.02
C LEU A 189 6.52 -11.34 -2.55
N ALA A 190 5.67 -12.17 -3.16
CA ALA A 190 5.59 -12.32 -4.60
C ALA A 190 4.82 -11.18 -5.28
N GLY A 191 3.74 -10.69 -4.66
CA GLY A 191 2.83 -9.68 -5.25
C GLY A 191 3.51 -8.37 -5.66
N PRO A 192 4.31 -7.72 -4.81
CA PRO A 192 5.00 -6.48 -5.17
C PRO A 192 6.12 -6.67 -6.19
N ALA A 193 6.66 -7.89 -6.31
CA ALA A 193 7.81 -8.19 -7.15
C ALA A 193 7.42 -8.48 -8.61
N LEU A 194 6.20 -8.98 -8.85
CA LEU A 194 5.79 -9.47 -10.16
C LEU A 194 4.27 -9.33 -10.36
N SER A 195 3.87 -9.11 -11.60
CA SER A 195 2.47 -9.17 -12.02
C SER A 195 2.38 -9.61 -13.47
N LEU A 196 1.23 -10.09 -13.92
CA LEU A 196 1.05 -10.46 -15.32
C LEU A 196 1.33 -9.29 -16.30
N PRO A 197 0.84 -8.05 -16.06
CA PRO A 197 1.15 -6.92 -16.92
C PRO A 197 2.64 -6.57 -16.94
N SER A 198 3.32 -6.58 -15.78
CA SER A 198 4.75 -6.27 -15.72
C SER A 198 5.59 -7.34 -16.41
N MET A 199 5.19 -8.62 -16.34
CA MET A 199 5.84 -9.69 -17.08
C MET A 199 5.73 -9.50 -18.60
N LEU A 200 4.56 -9.11 -19.10
CA LEU A 200 4.37 -8.83 -20.52
C LEU A 200 5.27 -7.69 -20.99
N VAL A 201 5.36 -6.60 -20.22
CA VAL A 201 6.24 -5.47 -20.53
C VAL A 201 7.72 -5.88 -20.44
N LEU A 202 8.12 -6.63 -19.41
CA LEU A 202 9.51 -7.11 -19.29
C LEU A 202 9.88 -8.04 -20.44
N SER A 203 8.95 -8.89 -20.88
CA SER A 203 9.18 -9.82 -21.99
C SER A 203 9.44 -9.11 -23.33
N SER A 204 8.83 -7.94 -23.56
CA SER A 204 9.06 -7.16 -24.78
C SER A 204 10.43 -6.45 -24.79
N ILE A 205 11.02 -6.22 -23.61
CA ILE A 205 12.32 -5.53 -23.46
C ILE A 205 13.48 -6.52 -23.34
N LEU A 206 13.35 -7.54 -22.48
CA LEU A 206 14.42 -8.46 -22.10
C LEU A 206 14.34 -9.82 -22.82
N GLY A 207 13.19 -10.13 -23.43
CA GLY A 207 12.90 -11.42 -24.04
C GLY A 207 12.40 -12.46 -23.03
N TRP A 208 11.58 -13.40 -23.52
CA TRP A 208 10.87 -14.39 -22.70
C TRP A 208 11.77 -15.24 -21.79
N LYS A 209 12.97 -15.63 -22.24
CA LYS A 209 13.87 -16.45 -21.42
C LYS A 209 14.28 -15.75 -20.13
N LYS A 210 14.64 -14.47 -20.20
CA LYS A 210 15.07 -13.70 -19.01
C LYS A 210 13.89 -13.39 -18.09
N THR A 211 12.75 -13.00 -18.67
CA THR A 211 11.54 -12.72 -17.90
C THR A 211 11.05 -13.95 -17.15
N LEU A 212 10.99 -15.12 -17.80
CA LEU A 212 10.59 -16.37 -17.15
C LEU A 212 11.59 -16.80 -16.07
N THR A 213 12.89 -16.60 -16.30
CA THR A 213 13.92 -16.88 -15.28
C THR A 213 13.69 -16.00 -14.05
N PHE A 214 13.46 -14.70 -14.25
CA PHE A 214 13.16 -13.76 -13.16
C PHE A 214 11.88 -14.14 -12.42
N ALA A 215 10.79 -14.40 -13.14
CA ALA A 215 9.51 -14.81 -12.56
C ALA A 215 9.65 -16.08 -11.71
N LEU A 216 10.36 -17.08 -12.24
CA LEU A 216 10.59 -18.35 -11.54
C LEU A 216 11.44 -18.16 -10.29
N LEU A 217 12.46 -17.30 -10.33
CA LEU A 217 13.25 -16.96 -9.14
C LEU A 217 12.39 -16.27 -8.08
N VAL A 218 11.55 -15.30 -8.45
CA VAL A 218 10.63 -14.63 -7.52
C VAL A 218 9.72 -15.65 -6.85
N VAL A 219 9.06 -16.50 -7.63
CA VAL A 219 8.13 -17.51 -7.11
C VAL A 219 8.84 -18.49 -6.17
N LEU A 220 10.00 -19.01 -6.57
CA LEU A 220 10.73 -19.97 -5.74
C LEU A 220 11.27 -19.35 -4.45
N LEU A 221 11.81 -18.13 -4.50
CA LEU A 221 12.36 -17.46 -3.32
C LEU A 221 11.27 -17.02 -2.35
N ALA A 222 10.14 -16.51 -2.84
CA ALA A 222 8.99 -16.17 -2.02
C ALA A 222 8.36 -17.43 -1.40
N ALA A 223 8.23 -18.51 -2.17
CA ALA A 223 7.76 -19.80 -1.67
C ALA A 223 8.70 -20.38 -0.60
N ALA A 224 10.01 -20.38 -0.83
CA ALA A 224 10.99 -20.86 0.13
C ALA A 224 10.97 -20.02 1.42
N THR A 225 10.92 -18.70 1.30
CA THR A 225 10.88 -17.78 2.45
C THR A 225 9.60 -17.97 3.26
N GLY A 226 8.45 -18.03 2.60
CA GLY A 226 7.17 -18.29 3.27
C GLY A 226 7.14 -19.67 3.93
N TRP A 227 7.76 -20.68 3.33
CA TRP A 227 7.78 -22.03 3.87
C TRP A 227 8.66 -22.10 5.12
N VAL A 228 9.88 -21.56 5.05
CA VAL A 228 10.78 -21.45 6.21
C VAL A 228 10.10 -20.65 7.33
N PHE A 229 9.46 -19.52 7.00
CA PHE A 229 8.69 -18.77 7.98
C PHE A 229 7.55 -19.59 8.58
N GLY A 230 6.80 -20.34 7.78
CA GLY A 230 5.72 -21.20 8.24
C GLY A 230 6.18 -22.31 9.19
N LEU A 231 7.43 -22.79 9.03
CA LEU A 231 8.06 -23.76 9.94
C LEU A 231 8.54 -23.13 11.25
N VAL A 232 9.00 -21.87 11.22
CA VAL A 232 9.58 -21.19 12.39
C VAL A 232 8.52 -20.45 13.20
N ALA A 233 7.55 -19.83 12.53
CA ALA A 233 6.55 -18.97 13.15
C ALA A 233 5.39 -19.74 13.82
N ILE A 234 5.40 -21.08 13.73
CA ILE A 234 4.43 -21.97 14.37
C ILE A 234 5.19 -23.16 15.02
N PRO A 235 5.12 -23.35 16.35
CA PRO A 235 5.24 -24.67 16.97
C PRO A 235 4.00 -25.54 16.70
#